data_AF-A0A2R3Q5S5-F1
#
_entry.id   AF-A0A2R3Q5S5-F1
#
_cell.length_a   1.000
_cell.length_b   1.000
_cell.length_c   1.000
_cell.angle_alpha   90.00
_cell.angle_beta   90.00
_cell.angle_gamma   90.00
#
_symmetry.space_group_name_H-M   'P 1'
#
loop_
_entity.id
_entity.type
_entity.pdbx_description
1 polymer ?
#
loop_
_entity_poly.entity_id
_entity_poly.type
_entity_poly.pdbx_seq_one_letter_code
_entity_poly.pdbx_strand_id
1 'polypeptide(L)' 'MAKPIPLHPKHPERICWGCDRYCAADALACGNGSGRTQHPIETQGEDWYLAWGIEPNPDRPSHAKR' A
#
# COMPACT_ATOMS: atom_id res chain seq x y z
N MET A 1 5.60 3.68 -14.16
CA MET A 1 4.31 3.02 -13.88
C MET A 1 4.30 2.67 -12.41
N ALA A 2 3.47 3.34 -11.62
CA ALA A 2 3.34 2.98 -10.22
C ALA A 2 2.70 1.59 -10.11
N LYS A 3 3.23 0.73 -9.26
CA LYS A 3 2.59 -0.57 -9.01
C LYS A 3 1.22 -0.33 -8.35
N PRO A 4 0.20 -1.12 -8.69
CA PRO A 4 -1.12 -0.99 -8.06
C PRO A 4 -1.05 -1.39 -6.58
N ILE A 5 -1.72 -0.62 -5.73
CA ILE A 5 -1.81 -0.87 -4.29
C ILE A 5 -2.94 -1.89 -4.06
N PRO A 6 -2.69 -3.05 -3.43
CA PRO A 6 -3.75 -3.98 -3.06
C PRO A 6 -4.70 -3.36 -2.03
N LEU A 7 -6.01 -3.61 -2.12
CA LEU A 7 -6.97 -3.11 -1.12
C LEU A 7 -6.73 -3.78 0.24
N HIS A 8 -6.59 -5.12 0.24
CA HIS A 8 -6.41 -5.94 1.43
C HIS A 8 -5.16 -6.83 1.33
N PRO A 9 -3.94 -6.28 1.51
CA PRO A 9 -2.73 -7.11 1.59
C PRO A 9 -2.76 -8.01 2.84
N LYS A 10 -2.26 -9.25 2.73
CA LYS A 10 -2.24 -10.22 3.84
C LYS A 10 -1.29 -9.84 4.99
N HIS A 11 -0.16 -9.21 4.65
CA HIS A 11 0.89 -8.81 5.58
C HIS A 11 1.36 -7.38 5.26
N PRO A 12 0.51 -6.36 5.45
CA PRO A 12 0.84 -4.97 5.14
C PRO A 12 2.10 -4.48 5.88
N GLU A 13 2.34 -4.99 7.07
CA GLU A 13 3.44 -4.60 7.97
C GLU A 13 4.84 -4.96 7.45
N ARG A 14 4.92 -5.90 6.49
CA ARG A 14 6.18 -6.40 5.95
C ARG A 14 6.71 -5.57 4.79
N ILE A 15 5.91 -4.65 4.27
CA ILE A 15 6.20 -3.88 3.05
C ILE A 15 6.17 -2.38 3.37
N CYS A 16 7.05 -1.62 2.74
CA CYS A 16 6.95 -0.17 2.71
C CYS A 16 6.12 0.30 1.52
N TRP A 17 5.04 1.03 1.83
CA TRP A 17 4.04 1.49 0.86
C TRP A 17 4.27 2.91 0.34
N GLY A 18 5.39 3.53 0.73
CA GLY A 18 5.69 4.94 0.44
C GLY A 18 6.20 5.19 -0.98
N CYS A 19 6.59 4.15 -1.71
CA CYS A 19 7.00 4.27 -3.10
C CYS A 19 6.63 3.02 -3.91
N ASP A 20 6.76 3.12 -5.24
CA ASP A 20 6.39 2.07 -6.19
C ASP A 20 7.32 0.82 -6.13
N ARG A 21 8.38 0.85 -5.32
CA ARG A 21 9.30 -0.29 -5.17
C ARG A 21 8.75 -1.38 -4.26
N TYR A 22 7.92 -1.05 -3.27
CA TYR A 22 7.44 -1.98 -2.24
C TYR A 22 8.58 -2.78 -1.60
N CYS A 23 9.56 -2.05 -1.06
CA CYS A 23 10.68 -2.66 -0.35
C CYS A 23 10.18 -3.40 0.90
N ALA A 24 10.89 -4.44 1.32
CA ALA A 24 10.64 -5.06 2.62
C ALA A 24 10.86 -4.03 3.74
N ALA A 25 10.11 -4.15 4.84
CA ALA A 25 10.15 -3.21 5.96
C ALA A 25 11.54 -3.08 6.60
N ASP A 26 12.38 -4.11 6.47
CA ASP A 26 13.75 -4.21 6.97
C ASP A 26 14.83 -3.84 5.92
N ALA A 27 14.44 -3.63 4.66
CA ALA A 27 15.37 -3.39 3.54
C ALA A 27 14.94 -2.18 2.68
N LEU A 28 14.74 -1.03 3.32
CA LEU A 28 14.20 0.17 2.68
C LEU A 28 15.21 0.84 1.74
N ALA A 29 14.87 0.95 0.46
CA ALA A 29 15.74 1.58 -0.53
C ALA A 29 15.55 3.10 -0.67
N CYS A 30 14.42 3.67 -0.22
CA CYS A 30 14.01 5.04 -0.56
C CYS A 30 13.91 6.02 0.62
N GLY A 31 14.53 5.70 1.77
CA GLY A 31 14.31 6.47 3.01
C GLY A 31 15.56 6.93 3.75
N ASN A 32 16.79 6.70 3.27
CA ASN A 32 18.01 6.89 4.09
C ASN A 32 17.93 6.22 5.48
N GLY A 33 17.23 5.09 5.61
CA GLY A 33 16.94 4.45 6.91
C GLY A 33 15.76 5.03 7.68
N SER A 34 15.04 6.03 7.15
CA SER A 34 13.72 6.45 7.63
C SER A 34 12.74 5.29 7.52
N GLY A 35 11.93 5.08 8.55
CA GLY A 35 11.11 3.88 8.73
C GLY A 35 10.11 3.61 7.62
N ARG A 36 9.51 2.41 7.65
CA ARG A 36 8.53 1.98 6.66
C ARG A 36 7.32 2.90 6.64
N THR A 37 6.77 3.17 5.45
CA THR A 37 5.43 3.73 5.32
C THR A 37 4.41 2.60 5.44
N GLN A 38 3.48 2.74 6.37
CA GLN A 38 2.41 1.78 6.63
C GLN A 38 1.39 1.77 5.48
N HIS A 39 0.75 0.62 5.27
CA HIS A 39 -0.41 0.52 4.40
C HIS A 39 -1.59 1.26 5.05
N PRO A 40 -2.44 1.95 4.28
CA PRO A 40 -3.65 2.60 4.83
C PRO A 40 -4.54 1.67 5.65
N ILE A 41 -4.57 0.36 5.31
CA ILE A 41 -5.32 -0.65 6.08
C ILE A 41 -4.84 -0.80 7.53
N GLU A 42 -3.54 -0.57 7.81
CA GLU A 42 -2.97 -0.70 9.17
C GLU A 42 -3.50 0.39 10.10
N THR A 43 -3.80 1.58 9.56
CA THR A 43 -4.21 2.75 10.35
C THR A 43 -5.69 3.09 10.23
N GLN A 44 -6.32 2.76 9.10
CA GLN A 44 -7.71 3.12 8.78
C GLN A 44 -8.63 1.92 8.62
N GLY A 45 -8.10 0.69 8.65
CA GLY A 45 -8.88 -0.54 8.50
C GLY A 45 -9.21 -0.92 7.07
N GLU A 46 -10.04 -1.97 6.91
CA GLU A 46 -10.33 -2.62 5.62
C GLU A 46 -10.97 -1.68 4.59
N ASP A 47 -11.72 -0.69 5.05
CA ASP A 47 -12.47 0.26 4.22
C ASP A 47 -11.73 1.57 3.93
N TRP A 48 -10.41 1.60 4.14
CA TRP A 48 -9.58 2.80 3.91
C TRP A 48 -9.79 3.43 2.53
N TYR A 49 -10.02 2.61 1.50
CA TYR A 49 -10.20 3.05 0.12
C TYR A 49 -11.51 3.81 -0.07
N LEU A 50 -12.58 3.43 0.66
CA LEU A 50 -13.86 4.16 0.66
C LEU A 50 -13.68 5.55 1.29
N ALA A 51 -12.95 5.64 2.40
CA ALA A 51 -12.66 6.91 3.06
C ALA A 51 -11.84 7.88 2.18
N TRP A 52 -11.07 7.33 1.23
CA TRP A 52 -10.24 8.10 0.30
C TRP A 52 -10.92 8.34 -1.05
N GLY A 53 -12.15 7.88 -1.24
CA GLY A 53 -12.87 7.98 -2.52
C GLY A 53 -12.20 7.19 -3.65
N ILE A 54 -11.43 6.15 -3.31
CA ILE A 54 -10.73 5.29 -4.26
C ILE A 54 -11.66 4.15 -4.64
N GLU A 55 -11.83 3.93 -5.94
CA GLU A 55 -12.57 2.78 -6.44
C GLU A 55 -11.65 1.58 -6.66
N PRO A 56 -12.16 0.35 -6.52
CA PRO A 56 -11.46 -0.85 -6.98
C PRO A 56 -11.16 -0.78 -8.49
N ASN A 57 -10.02 -1.31 -8.90
CA ASN A 57 -9.68 -1.41 -10.31
C ASN A 57 -10.61 -2.44 -10.99
N PRO A 58 -11.32 -2.07 -12.08
CA PRO A 58 -12.27 -2.97 -12.74
C PRO A 58 -11.61 -4.23 -13.32
N ASP A 59 -10.37 -4.14 -13.79
CA ASP A 59 -9.61 -5.28 -14.31
C ASP A 59 -8.98 -6.12 -13.19
N ARG A 60 -8.83 -5.54 -11.98
CA ARG A 60 -8.18 -6.16 -10.82
C ARG A 60 -8.86 -5.70 -9.52
N PRO A 61 -10.03 -6.24 -9.16
CA PRO A 61 -10.86 -5.73 -8.07
C PRO A 61 -10.19 -5.76 -6.69
N SER A 62 -9.13 -6.56 -6.51
CA SER A 62 -8.33 -6.58 -5.28
C SER A 62 -7.33 -5.43 -5.16
N HIS A 63 -7.28 -4.50 -6.11
CA HIS A 63 -6.34 -3.38 -6.13
C HIS A 63 -7.06 -2.04 -6.24
N ALA A 64 -6.53 -1.02 -5.58
CA ALA A 64 -6.93 0.37 -5.73
C ALA A 64 -6.66 0.86 -7.16
N LYS A 65 -7.63 1.57 -7.73
CA LYS A 65 -7.48 2.32 -8.98
C LYS A 65 -6.79 3.65 -8.63
N ARG A 66 -5.58 3.84 -9.16
CA ARG A 66 -4.80 5.06 -8.96
C ARG A 66 -4.88 5.96 -10.18
#